data_AF-A0A358NCJ8-F1
#
_entry.id   AF-A0A358NCJ8-F1
#
_cell.length_a   1.000
_cell.length_b   1.000
_cell.length_c   1.000
_cell.angle_alpha   90.00
_cell.angle_beta   90.00
_cell.angle_gamma   90.00
#
_symmetry.space_group_name_H-M   'P 1'
#
loop_
_entity.id
_entity.type
_entity.pdbx_description
1 polymer ?
#
loop_
_entity_poly.entity_id
_entity_poly.type
_entity_poly.pdbx_seq_one_letter_code
_entity_poly.pdbx_strand_id
1 'polypeptide(L)'
;MSTVDPKTSESHSDKAPASPPKKRGVPEGLWLKCPGCGASVYKKEVEQRLNVCPKCEYHYYVSARERIAQVLDEGTFEPTNEHLRPPDPPEFS
;
A
#
# COMPACT_ATOMS: atom_id res chain seq x y z
N MET A 1 70.82 -10.90 38.10
CA MET A 1 70.16 -11.96 37.33
C MET A 1 68.74 -11.51 37.02
N SER A 2 68.33 -11.60 35.74
CA SER A 2 67.09 -12.24 35.22
C SER A 2 65.85 -12.29 36.13
N THR A 3 64.57 -12.13 35.74
CA THR A 3 63.80 -12.01 34.47
C THR A 3 62.29 -11.93 34.87
N VAL A 4 61.29 -11.43 34.13
CA VAL A 4 61.08 -10.79 32.79
C VAL A 4 60.06 -9.63 32.93
N ASP A 5 59.86 -8.82 31.89
CA ASP A 5 58.68 -7.94 31.76
C ASP A 5 57.37 -8.72 31.47
N PRO A 6 56.24 -8.41 32.13
CA PRO A 6 54.94 -9.00 31.81
C PRO A 6 54.34 -8.36 30.54
N LYS A 7 54.49 -9.10 29.44
CA LYS A 7 53.90 -8.89 28.10
C LYS A 7 52.48 -8.31 28.10
N THR A 8 52.32 -7.11 27.53
CA THR A 8 51.01 -6.49 27.22
C THR A 8 50.15 -7.43 26.36
N SER A 9 48.94 -7.73 26.81
CA SER A 9 47.94 -8.48 26.03
C SER A 9 47.02 -7.52 25.28
N GLU A 10 47.42 -7.07 24.09
CA GLU A 10 46.51 -6.39 23.18
C GLU A 10 45.60 -7.41 22.47
N SER A 11 44.35 -7.49 22.92
CA SER A 11 43.31 -8.33 22.32
C SER A 11 42.77 -7.69 21.04
N HIS A 12 43.47 -7.86 19.93
CA HIS A 12 42.88 -7.70 18.60
C HIS A 12 42.22 -9.01 18.16
N SER A 13 40.88 -9.00 18.06
CA SER A 13 40.18 -9.81 17.07
C SER A 13 38.85 -9.18 16.65
N ASP A 14 38.85 -8.69 15.42
CA ASP A 14 37.79 -8.89 14.41
C ASP A 14 36.34 -8.54 14.78
N LYS A 15 36.02 -7.25 14.62
CA LYS A 15 34.63 -6.81 14.44
C LYS A 15 34.17 -7.18 13.03
N ALA A 16 33.31 -8.21 12.92
CA ALA A 16 32.74 -8.63 11.64
C ALA A 16 32.07 -7.45 10.88
N PRO A 17 32.17 -7.39 9.54
CA PRO A 17 31.58 -6.30 8.77
C PRO A 17 30.06 -6.33 8.87
N ALA A 18 29.46 -5.22 9.32
CA ALA A 18 28.02 -5.06 9.33
C ALA A 18 27.47 -5.14 7.90
N SER A 19 26.44 -5.94 7.68
CA SER A 19 25.80 -6.08 6.37
C SER A 19 25.20 -4.73 5.93
N PRO A 20 25.29 -4.38 4.63
CA PRO A 20 24.81 -3.09 4.14
C PRO A 20 23.30 -2.97 4.37
N PRO A 21 22.80 -1.78 4.76
CA PRO A 21 21.38 -1.60 5.07
C PRO A 21 20.54 -1.95 3.85
N LYS A 22 19.59 -2.90 4.01
CA LYS A 22 18.62 -3.25 2.97
C LYS A 22 17.95 -1.97 2.47
N LYS A 23 18.20 -1.63 1.20
CA LYS A 23 17.53 -0.50 0.52
C LYS A 23 16.03 -0.76 0.58
N ARG A 24 15.30 0.07 1.34
CA ARG A 24 13.84 0.00 1.42
C ARG A 24 13.31 0.47 0.07
N GLY A 25 12.79 -0.47 -0.73
CA GLY A 25 12.18 -0.15 -2.03
C GLY A 25 11.01 0.81 -1.88
N VAL A 26 10.72 1.58 -2.92
CA VAL A 26 9.51 2.40 -2.98
C VAL A 26 8.30 1.45 -2.98
N PRO A 27 7.30 1.63 -2.09
CA PRO A 27 6.10 0.81 -2.12
C PRO A 27 5.35 0.92 -3.46
N GLU A 28 4.90 -0.22 -3.97
CA GLU A 28 4.06 -0.26 -5.17
C GLU A 28 2.67 0.36 -4.91
N GLY A 29 1.96 0.73 -5.98
CA GLY A 29 0.59 1.23 -5.89
C GLY A 29 0.43 2.67 -5.35
N LEU A 30 1.52 3.40 -5.07
CA LEU A 30 1.46 4.80 -4.64
C LEU A 30 0.94 5.77 -5.73
N TRP A 31 1.06 5.40 -7.00
CA TRP A 31 0.73 6.24 -8.15
C TRP A 31 -0.28 5.54 -9.06
N LEU A 32 -1.24 6.32 -9.57
CA LEU A 32 -2.25 5.88 -10.54
C LEU A 32 -2.04 6.62 -11.86
N LYS A 33 -2.22 5.95 -13.00
CA LYS A 33 -2.39 6.62 -14.29
C LYS A 33 -3.87 6.96 -14.48
N CYS A 34 -4.19 8.23 -14.73
CA CYS A 34 -5.55 8.66 -15.01
C CYS A 34 -6.01 8.23 -16.41
N PRO A 35 -7.15 7.51 -16.57
CA PRO A 35 -7.71 7.22 -17.89
C PRO A 35 -8.12 8.49 -18.66
N GLY A 36 -8.73 9.48 -17.99
CA GLY A 36 -9.22 10.71 -18.64
C GLY A 36 -8.15 11.65 -19.22
N CYS A 37 -7.02 11.85 -18.53
CA CYS A 37 -5.96 12.78 -18.98
C CYS A 37 -4.56 12.17 -19.11
N GLY A 38 -4.40 10.87 -18.89
CA GLY A 38 -3.10 10.16 -18.97
C GLY A 38 -2.10 10.47 -17.86
N ALA A 39 -2.36 11.47 -17.00
CA ALA A 39 -1.43 11.91 -15.96
C ALA A 39 -1.19 10.85 -14.87
N SER A 40 0.03 10.80 -14.35
CA SER A 40 0.31 10.12 -13.07
C SER A 40 -0.16 11.01 -11.92
N VAL A 41 -0.93 10.45 -10.99
CA VAL A 41 -1.51 11.11 -9.82
C VAL A 41 -1.31 10.26 -8.56
N TYR A 42 -1.21 10.90 -7.40
CA TYR A 42 -0.95 10.20 -6.14
C TYR A 42 -2.22 9.50 -5.64
N LYS A 43 -2.13 8.20 -5.34
CA LYS A 43 -3.32 7.37 -5.02
C LYS A 43 -4.13 7.93 -3.86
N LYS A 44 -3.47 8.34 -2.77
CA LYS A 44 -4.16 8.90 -1.59
C LYS A 44 -4.86 10.23 -1.86
N GLU A 45 -4.36 11.04 -2.78
CA GLU A 45 -5.00 12.30 -3.17
C GLU A 45 -6.31 12.03 -3.92
N VAL A 46 -6.31 11.02 -4.80
CA VAL A 46 -7.52 10.55 -5.49
C VAL A 46 -8.53 9.95 -4.51
N GLU A 47 -8.08 9.14 -3.55
CA GLU A 47 -8.92 8.58 -2.47
C GLU A 47 -9.56 9.68 -1.61
N GLN A 48 -8.77 10.68 -1.18
CA GLN A 48 -9.24 11.85 -0.42
C GLN A 48 -10.25 12.71 -1.21
N ARG A 49 -10.15 12.72 -2.54
CA ARG A 49 -11.09 13.40 -3.45
C ARG A 49 -12.22 12.49 -3.93
N LEU A 50 -12.64 11.52 -3.11
CA LEU A 50 -13.76 10.61 -3.37
C LEU A 50 -13.64 9.84 -4.70
N ASN A 51 -12.41 9.49 -5.07
CA ASN A 51 -12.03 8.85 -6.34
C ASN A 51 -12.26 9.71 -7.59
N VAL A 52 -12.04 11.03 -7.48
CA VAL A 52 -12.05 11.98 -8.62
C VAL A 52 -10.63 12.48 -8.92
N CYS A 53 -10.25 12.50 -10.20
CA CYS A 53 -8.94 12.97 -10.64
C CYS A 53 -8.73 14.46 -10.32
N PRO A 54 -7.66 14.85 -9.60
CA PRO A 54 -7.40 16.24 -9.24
C PRO A 54 -7.06 17.16 -10.42
N LYS A 55 -6.79 16.61 -11.61
CA LYS A 55 -6.34 17.37 -12.80
C LYS A 55 -7.38 17.53 -13.90
N CYS A 56 -8.34 16.61 -14.02
CA CYS A 56 -9.29 16.59 -15.13
C CYS A 56 -10.69 16.08 -14.75
N GLU A 57 -10.98 15.96 -13.45
CA GLU A 57 -12.29 15.57 -12.91
C GLU A 57 -12.82 14.20 -13.37
N TYR A 58 -11.97 13.36 -13.99
CA TYR A 58 -12.32 11.99 -14.32
C TYR A 58 -12.66 11.20 -13.04
N HIS A 59 -13.86 10.63 -13.01
CA HIS A 59 -14.32 9.76 -11.93
C HIS A 59 -13.77 8.36 -12.14
N TYR A 60 -12.95 7.89 -11.21
CA TYR A 60 -12.49 6.51 -11.19
C TYR A 60 -13.62 5.57 -10.73
N TYR A 61 -13.44 4.26 -10.96
CA TYR A 61 -14.32 3.26 -10.39
C TYR A 61 -14.35 3.37 -8.86
N VAL A 62 -15.55 3.19 -8.29
CA VAL A 62 -15.80 3.12 -6.86
C VAL A 62 -16.67 1.88 -6.65
N SER A 63 -16.24 0.96 -5.79
CA SER A 63 -17.04 -0.22 -5.47
C SER A 63 -18.32 0.17 -4.74
N ALA A 64 -19.33 -0.71 -4.77
CA ALA A 64 -20.59 -0.46 -4.06
C ALA A 64 -20.36 -0.15 -2.56
N ARG A 65 -19.43 -0.87 -1.90
CA ARG A 65 -19.08 -0.68 -0.48
C ARG A 65 -18.42 0.68 -0.23
N GLU A 66 -17.47 1.08 -1.06
CA GLU A 66 -16.84 2.40 -0.96
C GLU A 66 -17.87 3.52 -1.20
N ARG A 67 -18.78 3.35 -2.17
CA ARG A 67 -19.82 4.34 -2.46
C ARG A 67 -20.79 4.50 -1.29
N ILE A 68 -21.18 3.40 -0.65
CA ILE A 68 -22.00 3.40 0.57
C ILE A 68 -21.31 4.23 1.66
N ALA A 69 -20.04 3.95 1.95
CA ALA A 69 -19.26 4.66 2.97
C ALA A 69 -18.95 6.14 2.66
N GLN A 70 -19.12 6.58 1.40
CA GLN A 70 -18.97 7.98 1.00
C GLN A 70 -20.26 8.80 1.11
N VAL A 71 -21.42 8.16 1.19
CA VAL A 71 -22.74 8.80 1.00
C VAL A 71 -23.63 8.65 2.23
N LEU A 72 -23.48 7.57 3.02
CA LEU A 72 -24.21 7.33 4.25
C LEU A 72 -23.35 7.63 5.48
N ASP A 73 -24.01 7.96 6.58
CA ASP A 73 -23.36 8.13 7.88
C ASP A 73 -22.72 6.81 8.37
N GLU A 74 -21.63 6.92 9.13
CA GLU A 74 -20.90 5.75 9.61
C GLU A 74 -21.77 4.88 10.52
N GLY A 75 -21.88 3.60 10.19
CA GLY A 75 -22.67 2.63 10.95
C GLY A 75 -24.19 2.64 10.68
N THR A 76 -24.70 3.46 9.74
CA THR A 76 -26.15 3.51 9.43
C THR A 76 -26.57 2.72 8.19
N PHE A 77 -25.66 1.96 7.58
CA PHE A 77 -25.99 1.14 6.40
C PHE A 77 -26.61 -0.20 6.81
N GLU A 78 -27.91 -0.34 6.55
CA GLU A 78 -28.62 -1.62 6.68
C GLU A 78 -28.73 -2.31 5.30
N PRO A 79 -28.07 -3.46 5.08
CA PRO A 79 -28.16 -4.19 3.83
C PRO A 79 -29.53 -4.83 3.65
N THR A 80 -30.05 -4.80 2.42
CA THR A 80 -31.34 -5.43 2.07
C THR A 80 -31.14 -6.49 1.01
N ASN A 81 -31.90 -7.59 1.07
CA ASN A 81 -31.95 -8.64 0.05
C ASN A 81 -30.62 -9.39 -0.22
N GLU A 82 -29.73 -9.53 0.78
CA GLU A 82 -28.42 -10.19 0.64
C GLU A 82 -28.46 -11.65 0.14
N HIS A 83 -29.61 -12.32 0.29
CA HIS A 83 -29.82 -13.69 -0.17
C HIS A 83 -30.14 -13.79 -1.67
N LEU A 84 -30.41 -12.67 -2.36
CA LEU A 84 -30.66 -12.69 -3.79
C LEU A 84 -29.41 -13.14 -4.57
N ARG A 85 -29.61 -14.09 -5.47
CA ARG A 85 -28.63 -14.57 -6.44
C ARG A 85 -29.23 -14.47 -7.84
N PRO A 86 -28.42 -14.30 -8.89
CA PRO A 86 -28.89 -14.51 -10.26
C PRO A 86 -29.51 -15.91 -10.36
N PRO A 87 -30.66 -16.07 -11.04
CA PRO A 87 -31.13 -17.40 -11.42
C PRO A 87 -30.11 -18.03 -12.37
N ASP A 88 -29.96 -19.34 -12.30
CA ASP A 88 -29.11 -20.10 -13.23
C ASP A 88 -29.70 -20.00 -14.64
N PRO A 89 -29.04 -19.31 -15.60
CA PRO A 89 -29.60 -19.12 -16.93
C PRO A 89 -29.49 -20.43 -17.73
N PRO A 90 -30.46 -20.77 -18.60
CA PRO A 90 -30.26 -21.84 -19.57
C PRO A 90 -29.04 -21.51 -20.46
N GLU A 91 -28.17 -22.51 -20.64
CA GLU A 91 -26.88 -22.46 -21.35
C GLU A 91 -26.84 -21.44 -22.51
N PHE A 92 -25.98 -20.43 -22.40
CA PHE A 92 -25.66 -19.50 -23.49
C PHE A 92 -24.49 -20.06 -24.32
N SER A 93 -24.73 -20.31 -25.61
CA SER A 93 -23.71 -20.74 -26.60
C SER A 93 -23.00 -19.57 -27.28
#